data_AF-A0A0F9M7H0-F1
#
_entry.id   AF-A0A0F9M7H0-F1
#
_cell.length_a   1.000
_cell.length_b   1.000
_cell.length_c   1.000
_cell.angle_alpha   90.00
_cell.angle_beta   90.00
_cell.angle_gamma   90.00
#
_symmetry.space_group_name_H-M   'P 1'
#
loop_
_entity.id
_entity.type
_entity.pdbx_description
1 polymer ?
#
loop_
_entity_poly.entity_id
_entity_poly.type
_entity_poly.pdbx_seq_one_letter_code
_entity_poly.pdbx_strand_id
1 'polypeptide(L)'
;PGHMGYEFGWECFVLSDPGPKMDYFIAQVYQAIVKEMGEDLAAVIISELVGKKMEVEEIEGAYVDHQSHLGFPRDAYTKRLSTAFIKDFRDYLQRPDIMVLGGNDNGDDPDEWGEHKTRDTIDWELRMLGEVDGSNYLAKKSGHWWTLFNQVTGAKLRLSFDKKPNELLRSATPELVDLKITNYCPANCAFCYQDSTIAGNHADYETIETYLEVLSARGVFEIAIGGGEPTLHPDFPAILKRARELDIIPNFTTFIRPDKWSHEVLRAVREYAGSYALSLDNHYDVKNIAGLNDAFGLRGVAHFVVGAHYSDKISYVIEECKEHGLPLTLLGFKNVGRGADFEEKEQDITPKILLSAGRLSVDTAFVEQYKDVLDAAEIPDILVVEGEGRFSMYLDAVEGTAAISSYHDAPLIEYVPNIWSAKKLDEAWGRIYQ
;
A
#
# COMPACT_ATOMS: atom_id res chain seq x y z
N PRO A 1 -2.84 34.03 21.92
CA PRO A 1 -3.10 35.35 21.31
C PRO A 1 -3.53 35.13 19.86
N GLY A 2 -4.74 35.58 19.52
CA GLY A 2 -5.44 35.17 18.30
C GLY A 2 -4.67 35.50 17.03
N HIS A 3 -4.42 34.47 16.25
CA HIS A 3 -4.01 34.64 14.86
C HIS A 3 -5.20 35.22 14.08
N MET A 4 -4.96 36.22 13.24
CA MET A 4 -5.97 36.81 12.36
C MET A 4 -5.47 36.69 10.93
N GLY A 5 -6.17 35.88 10.12
CA GLY A 5 -5.88 35.68 8.70
C GLY A 5 -5.53 34.24 8.37
N TYR A 6 -5.09 34.03 7.14
CA TYR A 6 -4.81 32.71 6.55
C TYR A 6 -3.30 32.43 6.41
N GLU A 7 -2.45 33.09 7.18
CA GLU A 7 -0.98 33.01 7.06
C GLU A 7 -0.37 32.35 8.30
N PHE A 8 -0.11 31.04 8.25
CA PHE A 8 0.44 30.25 9.36
C PHE A 8 1.91 29.91 9.10
N GLY A 9 2.81 30.80 9.52
CA GLY A 9 4.23 30.73 9.24
C GLY A 9 5.06 30.24 10.43
N TRP A 10 6.16 30.94 10.65
CA TRP A 10 7.19 30.62 11.66
C TRP A 10 6.82 31.09 13.07
N GLU A 11 5.73 31.83 13.20
CA GLU A 11 5.27 32.35 14.48
C GLU A 11 4.69 31.25 15.38
N CYS A 12 4.94 31.36 16.69
CA CYS A 12 4.36 30.44 17.65
C CYS A 12 2.86 30.74 17.85
N PHE A 13 2.00 29.77 17.55
CA PHE A 13 0.55 29.90 17.72
C PHE A 13 -0.09 28.63 18.31
N VAL A 14 -1.16 28.83 19.09
CA VAL A 14 -1.99 27.76 19.63
C VAL A 14 -3.43 27.99 19.17
N LEU A 15 -3.96 27.10 18.33
CA LEU A 15 -5.33 27.18 17.83
C LEU A 15 -6.20 26.18 18.59
N SER A 16 -6.91 26.66 19.61
CA SER A 16 -7.92 25.89 20.36
C SER A 16 -9.35 26.19 19.91
N ASP A 17 -9.59 27.43 19.47
CA ASP A 17 -10.92 27.92 19.13
C ASP A 17 -11.37 27.50 17.72
N PRO A 18 -12.67 27.26 17.49
CA PRO A 18 -13.21 26.82 16.19
C PRO A 18 -12.83 27.72 15.00
N GLY A 19 -12.87 29.04 15.18
CA GLY A 19 -12.58 30.03 14.13
C GLY A 19 -11.16 29.93 13.59
N PRO A 20 -10.12 30.17 14.42
CA PRO A 20 -8.73 30.06 13.98
C PRO A 20 -8.36 28.68 13.42
N LYS A 21 -8.94 27.61 13.94
CA LYS A 21 -8.76 26.26 13.37
C LYS A 21 -9.37 26.12 11.98
N MET A 22 -10.50 26.79 11.72
CA MET A 22 -11.11 26.83 10.40
C MET A 22 -10.24 27.63 9.43
N ASP A 23 -9.65 28.75 9.89
CA ASP A 23 -8.73 29.54 9.08
C ASP A 23 -7.48 28.73 8.69
N TYR A 24 -6.92 27.97 9.64
CA TYR A 24 -5.83 27.03 9.36
C TYR A 24 -6.22 25.95 8.35
N PHE A 25 -7.40 25.36 8.51
CA PHE A 25 -7.93 24.39 7.56
C PHE A 25 -8.08 24.99 6.14
N ILE A 26 -8.61 26.21 6.03
CA ILE A 26 -8.76 26.91 4.76
C ILE A 26 -7.38 27.12 4.10
N ALA A 27 -6.40 27.59 4.86
CA ALA A 27 -5.04 27.81 4.36
C ALA A 27 -4.41 26.50 3.85
N GLN A 28 -4.54 25.40 4.60
CA GLN A 28 -4.05 24.08 4.19
C GLN A 28 -4.67 23.63 2.87
N VAL A 29 -6.00 23.71 2.74
CA VAL A 29 -6.70 23.27 1.53
C VAL A 29 -6.36 24.15 0.35
N TYR A 30 -6.34 25.47 0.53
CA TYR A 30 -5.99 26.42 -0.54
C TYR A 30 -4.61 26.12 -1.11
N GLN A 31 -3.59 26.07 -0.26
CA GLN A 31 -2.21 25.83 -0.67
C GLN A 31 -2.03 24.47 -1.33
N ALA A 32 -2.80 23.45 -0.91
CA ALA A 32 -2.74 22.12 -1.49
C ALA A 32 -3.31 22.04 -2.92
N ILE A 33 -4.30 22.87 -3.28
CA ILE A 33 -5.04 22.70 -4.54
C ILE A 33 -4.84 23.86 -5.54
N VAL A 34 -4.47 25.06 -5.07
CA VAL A 34 -4.43 26.27 -5.92
C VAL A 34 -3.47 26.12 -7.10
N LYS A 35 -2.32 25.46 -6.91
CA LYS A 35 -1.31 25.27 -7.96
C LYS A 35 -1.84 24.45 -9.15
N GLU A 36 -2.67 23.44 -8.87
CA GLU A 36 -3.22 22.55 -9.89
C GLU A 36 -4.53 23.11 -10.48
N MET A 37 -5.37 23.72 -9.64
CA MET A 37 -6.75 24.05 -9.98
C MET A 37 -6.98 25.53 -10.33
N GLY A 38 -6.05 26.41 -9.96
CA GLY A 38 -6.23 27.86 -10.02
C GLY A 38 -7.10 28.42 -8.88
N GLU A 39 -7.06 29.74 -8.70
CA GLU A 39 -7.66 30.45 -7.56
C GLU A 39 -9.19 30.35 -7.56
N ASP A 40 -9.83 30.57 -8.71
CA ASP A 40 -11.29 30.53 -8.85
C ASP A 40 -11.89 29.19 -8.42
N LEU A 41 -11.32 28.09 -8.91
CA LEU A 41 -11.82 26.75 -8.60
C LEU A 41 -11.48 26.36 -7.16
N ALA A 42 -10.32 26.75 -6.65
CA ALA A 42 -9.95 26.56 -5.25
C ALA A 42 -10.96 27.24 -4.31
N ALA A 43 -11.35 28.49 -4.59
CA ALA A 43 -12.35 29.22 -3.81
C ALA A 43 -13.73 28.53 -3.81
N VAL A 44 -14.17 28.01 -4.96
CA VAL A 44 -15.42 27.24 -5.06
C VAL A 44 -15.38 25.96 -4.23
N ILE A 45 -14.28 25.20 -4.31
CA ILE A 45 -14.11 23.96 -3.56
C ILE A 45 -14.09 24.24 -2.06
N ILE A 46 -13.31 25.24 -1.63
CA ILE A 46 -13.23 25.65 -0.22
C ILE A 46 -14.60 26.12 0.26
N SER A 47 -15.34 26.89 -0.54
CA SER A 47 -16.69 27.35 -0.19
C SER A 47 -17.63 26.19 0.16
N GLU A 48 -17.60 25.13 -0.65
CA GLU A 48 -18.35 23.89 -0.41
C GLU A 48 -17.83 23.13 0.82
N LEU A 49 -16.51 23.10 1.03
CA LEU A 49 -15.90 22.44 2.17
C LEU A 49 -16.16 23.16 3.49
N VAL A 50 -16.37 24.48 3.52
CA VAL A 50 -16.63 25.24 4.76
C VAL A 50 -18.11 25.62 4.93
N GLY A 51 -18.93 25.43 3.89
CA GLY A 51 -20.35 25.78 3.90
C GLY A 51 -20.63 27.29 3.90
N LYS A 52 -19.64 28.12 3.52
CA LYS A 52 -19.71 29.57 3.40
C LYS A 52 -19.08 29.96 2.07
N LYS A 53 -19.71 30.89 1.33
CA LYS A 53 -19.07 31.47 0.14
C LYS A 53 -17.77 32.17 0.53
N MET A 54 -16.68 31.78 -0.12
CA MET A 54 -15.36 32.39 -0.04
C MET A 54 -15.08 33.05 -1.39
N GLU A 55 -14.74 34.34 -1.38
CA GLU A 55 -14.22 35.01 -2.56
C GLU A 55 -12.70 34.78 -2.67
N VAL A 56 -12.15 34.88 -3.89
CA VAL A 56 -10.72 34.70 -4.13
C VAL A 56 -9.92 35.70 -3.29
N GLU A 57 -10.36 36.96 -3.24
CA GLU A 57 -9.68 38.03 -2.51
C GLU A 57 -9.66 37.82 -0.98
N GLU A 58 -10.53 36.94 -0.44
CA GLU A 58 -10.49 36.58 0.99
C GLU A 58 -9.33 35.62 1.29
N ILE A 59 -9.02 34.70 0.37
CA ILE A 59 -8.10 33.56 0.62
C ILE A 59 -6.85 33.59 -0.25
N GLU A 60 -6.76 34.54 -1.18
CA GLU A 60 -5.56 34.83 -1.96
C GLU A 60 -4.36 34.99 -1.02
N GLY A 61 -3.28 34.28 -1.33
CA GLY A 61 -2.06 34.32 -0.51
C GLY A 61 -2.12 33.53 0.80
N ALA A 62 -3.20 32.80 1.07
CA ALA A 62 -3.26 31.88 2.21
C ALA A 62 -2.06 30.91 2.18
N TYR A 63 -1.42 30.77 3.33
CA TYR A 63 -0.11 30.13 3.46
C TYR A 63 -0.03 29.32 4.75
N VAL A 64 0.54 28.13 4.66
CA VAL A 64 1.06 27.36 5.77
C VAL A 64 2.53 27.10 5.48
N ASP A 65 3.37 27.15 6.52
CA ASP A 65 4.79 26.87 6.35
C ASP A 65 5.02 25.51 5.68
N HIS A 66 5.99 25.46 4.77
CA HIS A 66 6.26 24.32 3.91
C HIS A 66 6.45 23.00 4.69
N GLN A 67 7.02 23.04 5.89
CA GLN A 67 7.23 21.84 6.71
C GLN A 67 5.93 21.32 7.35
N SER A 68 4.87 22.13 7.35
CA SER A 68 3.56 21.83 7.93
C SER A 68 2.46 21.66 6.87
N HIS A 69 2.80 21.75 5.58
CA HIS A 69 1.83 21.62 4.50
C HIS A 69 1.30 20.18 4.42
N LEU A 70 -0.02 20.04 4.33
CA LEU A 70 -0.65 18.72 4.13
C LEU A 70 -1.01 18.51 2.66
N GLY A 71 -0.48 17.44 2.07
CA GLY A 71 -0.92 16.93 0.80
C GLY A 71 -2.24 16.17 0.95
N PHE A 72 -3.34 16.69 0.40
CA PHE A 72 -4.63 15.99 0.45
C PHE A 72 -4.71 14.87 -0.61
N PRO A 73 -5.22 13.68 -0.23
CA PRO A 73 -5.24 12.53 -1.12
C PRO A 73 -6.34 12.62 -2.17
N ARG A 74 -6.17 11.86 -3.26
CA ARG A 74 -7.22 11.57 -4.24
C ARG A 74 -8.10 10.41 -3.75
N ASP A 75 -9.38 10.41 -4.07
CA ASP A 75 -10.31 9.32 -3.76
C ASP A 75 -10.00 8.10 -4.64
N ALA A 76 -9.98 6.92 -4.03
CA ALA A 76 -9.57 5.68 -4.70
C ALA A 76 -10.48 5.30 -5.87
N TYR A 77 -11.77 5.68 -5.84
CA TYR A 77 -12.76 5.32 -6.85
C TYR A 77 -12.80 6.32 -8.00
N THR A 78 -12.78 7.62 -7.67
CA THR A 78 -12.92 8.70 -8.66
C THR A 78 -11.59 9.20 -9.21
N LYS A 79 -10.47 8.90 -8.53
CA LYS A 79 -9.11 9.36 -8.83
C LYS A 79 -8.95 10.89 -8.80
N ARG A 80 -9.90 11.60 -8.18
CA ARG A 80 -9.92 13.07 -7.98
C ARG A 80 -9.71 13.40 -6.52
N LEU A 81 -9.44 14.67 -6.20
CA LEU A 81 -9.34 15.15 -4.81
C LEU A 81 -10.43 14.57 -3.90
N SER A 82 -10.06 13.95 -2.79
CA SER A 82 -11.00 13.32 -1.86
C SER A 82 -11.66 14.36 -0.96
N THR A 83 -12.75 14.97 -1.41
CA THR A 83 -13.53 15.92 -0.59
C THR A 83 -14.09 15.27 0.67
N ALA A 84 -14.32 13.95 0.66
CA ALA A 84 -14.77 13.21 1.84
C ALA A 84 -13.67 13.15 2.92
N PHE A 85 -12.43 12.84 2.55
CA PHE A 85 -11.30 12.86 3.47
C PHE A 85 -11.08 14.26 4.05
N ILE A 86 -11.12 15.28 3.18
CA ILE A 86 -10.93 16.69 3.58
C ILE A 86 -12.04 17.15 4.53
N LYS A 87 -13.31 16.76 4.30
CA LYS A 87 -14.44 17.05 5.21
C LYS A 87 -14.27 16.35 6.57
N ASP A 88 -13.84 15.08 6.59
CA ASP A 88 -13.58 14.38 7.85
C ASP A 88 -12.39 15.02 8.61
N PHE A 89 -11.34 15.45 7.92
CA PHE A 89 -10.20 16.16 8.51
C PHE A 89 -10.60 17.52 9.08
N ARG A 90 -11.44 18.29 8.36
CA ARG A 90 -12.07 19.52 8.88
C ARG A 90 -12.79 19.25 10.20
N ASP A 91 -13.64 18.24 10.22
CA ASP A 91 -14.47 17.90 11.39
C ASP A 91 -13.61 17.44 12.57
N TYR A 92 -12.55 16.68 12.28
CA TYR A 92 -11.52 16.32 13.26
C TYR A 92 -10.85 17.55 13.89
N LEU A 93 -10.37 18.50 13.08
CA LEU A 93 -9.75 19.73 13.59
C LEU A 93 -10.71 20.50 14.51
N GLN A 94 -11.99 20.58 14.13
CA GLN A 94 -13.02 21.31 14.86
C GLN A 94 -13.41 20.68 16.21
N ARG A 95 -12.89 19.50 16.56
CA ARG A 95 -13.14 18.89 17.87
C ARG A 95 -12.55 19.74 19.00
N PRO A 96 -13.24 19.84 20.16
CA PRO A 96 -12.78 20.64 21.29
C PRO A 96 -11.56 20.04 22.00
N ASP A 97 -11.27 18.75 21.81
CA ASP A 97 -10.11 18.06 22.38
C ASP A 97 -8.87 18.06 21.46
N ILE A 98 -8.97 18.68 20.28
CA ILE A 98 -7.86 18.86 19.34
C ILE A 98 -7.34 20.30 19.45
N MET A 99 -6.04 20.49 19.28
CA MET A 99 -5.40 21.81 19.21
C MET A 99 -4.36 21.77 18.09
N VAL A 100 -4.22 22.87 17.34
CA VAL A 100 -3.14 23.01 16.35
C VAL A 100 -2.05 23.87 16.95
N LEU A 101 -0.82 23.40 16.88
CA LEU A 101 0.37 24.05 17.40
C LEU A 101 1.29 24.33 16.20
N GLY A 102 1.66 25.58 15.92
CA GLY A 102 2.69 25.92 14.93
C GLY A 102 3.75 26.84 15.52
N GLY A 103 5.02 26.62 15.19
CA GLY A 103 6.14 27.36 15.79
C GLY A 103 7.43 27.10 15.06
N ASN A 104 8.55 27.46 15.68
CA ASN A 104 9.85 27.53 15.02
C ASN A 104 10.80 26.45 15.53
N ASP A 105 11.37 25.66 14.62
CA ASP A 105 12.38 24.63 14.94
C ASP A 105 13.79 25.20 15.17
N ASN A 106 14.00 26.50 14.90
CA ASN A 106 15.25 27.23 15.18
C ASN A 106 15.27 27.91 16.57
N GLY A 107 14.22 27.75 17.38
CA GLY A 107 14.15 28.30 18.73
C GLY A 107 14.88 27.40 19.75
N ASP A 108 15.68 28.01 20.64
CA ASP A 108 16.37 27.31 21.73
C ASP A 108 15.48 27.09 22.97
N ASP A 109 14.19 27.46 22.94
CA ASP A 109 13.33 27.41 24.13
C ASP A 109 12.53 26.08 24.20
N PRO A 110 12.93 25.14 25.08
CA PRO A 110 12.24 23.87 25.25
C PRO A 110 10.84 24.01 25.87
N ASP A 111 10.44 25.20 26.34
CA ASP A 111 9.15 25.48 26.95
C ASP A 111 8.18 26.27 26.04
N GLU A 112 8.49 26.48 24.75
CA GLU A 112 7.64 27.26 23.80
C GLU A 112 6.19 26.76 23.71
N TRP A 113 5.96 25.49 24.04
CA TRP A 113 4.66 24.83 24.04
C TRP A 113 4.18 24.44 25.46
N GLY A 114 4.99 24.70 26.49
CA GLY A 114 4.71 24.43 27.90
C GLY A 114 4.10 23.04 28.16
N GLU A 115 3.03 23.01 28.96
CA GLU A 115 2.28 21.80 29.32
C GLU A 115 1.56 21.12 28.13
N HIS A 116 1.59 21.70 26.92
CA HIS A 116 0.91 21.14 25.75
C HIS A 116 1.75 20.07 25.01
N LYS A 117 3.06 19.94 25.27
CA LYS A 117 3.96 18.94 24.62
C LYS A 117 3.66 17.49 24.99
N THR A 118 2.95 17.24 26.10
CA THR A 118 2.82 15.91 26.71
C THR A 118 1.53 15.17 26.34
N ARG A 119 0.70 15.74 25.46
CA ARG A 119 -0.58 15.14 25.04
C ARG A 119 -0.38 14.35 23.76
N ASP A 120 -0.94 13.15 23.69
CA ASP A 120 -0.96 12.22 22.54
C ASP A 120 -0.95 12.97 21.20
N THR A 121 0.24 13.27 20.68
CA THR A 121 0.40 14.07 19.48
C THR A 121 0.14 13.15 18.29
N ILE A 122 -0.92 13.41 17.53
CA ILE A 122 -1.22 12.77 16.24
C ILE A 122 -0.29 13.37 15.17
N ASP A 123 1.00 13.39 15.48
CA ASP A 123 2.02 14.10 14.74
C ASP A 123 2.59 13.19 13.63
N TRP A 124 2.81 11.91 13.93
CA TRP A 124 3.43 11.01 12.95
C TRP A 124 2.48 10.64 11.78
N GLU A 125 1.20 10.39 12.03
CA GLU A 125 0.22 9.97 11.01
C GLU A 125 -0.05 11.09 10.00
N LEU A 126 -0.14 12.33 10.50
CA LEU A 126 -0.39 13.50 9.65
C LEU A 126 0.88 14.00 8.97
N ARG A 127 2.08 13.85 9.57
CA ARG A 127 3.35 14.16 8.89
C ARG A 127 3.56 13.38 7.61
N MET A 128 3.09 12.13 7.53
CA MET A 128 3.20 11.34 6.30
C MET A 128 2.43 11.94 5.11
N LEU A 129 1.42 12.79 5.38
CA LEU A 129 0.73 13.57 4.34
C LEU A 129 1.54 14.80 3.90
N GLY A 130 2.50 15.28 4.70
CA GLY A 130 3.32 16.46 4.40
C GLY A 130 4.68 16.18 3.76
N GLU A 131 5.18 14.94 3.85
CA GLU A 131 6.49 14.58 3.27
C GLU A 131 6.48 14.39 1.74
N VAL A 132 5.29 14.37 1.10
CA VAL A 132 5.12 14.04 -0.32
C VAL A 132 3.99 14.87 -0.91
N ASP A 133 4.06 15.20 -2.21
CA ASP A 133 2.93 15.79 -2.94
C ASP A 133 1.68 14.90 -2.76
N GLY A 134 0.64 15.46 -2.12
CA GLY A 134 -0.60 14.77 -1.74
C GLY A 134 -1.31 14.06 -2.89
N SER A 135 -1.09 14.52 -4.13
CA SER A 135 -1.60 13.88 -5.33
C SER A 135 -1.12 12.44 -5.52
N ASN A 136 -0.01 12.05 -4.87
CA ASN A 136 0.53 10.68 -4.88
C ASN A 136 -0.24 9.71 -3.97
N TYR A 137 -1.17 10.19 -3.14
CA TYR A 137 -1.95 9.34 -2.24
C TYR A 137 -3.34 9.06 -2.81
N LEU A 138 -3.74 7.79 -2.77
CA LEU A 138 -5.13 7.37 -2.92
C LEU A 138 -5.75 7.08 -1.54
N ALA A 139 -6.96 7.57 -1.29
CA ALA A 139 -7.69 7.38 -0.04
C ALA A 139 -8.94 6.52 -0.25
N LYS A 140 -9.12 5.54 0.64
CA LYS A 140 -10.32 4.70 0.72
C LYS A 140 -10.90 4.74 2.13
N LYS A 141 -12.20 5.03 2.23
CA LYS A 141 -12.93 5.00 3.51
C LYS A 141 -13.58 3.63 3.71
N SER A 142 -13.40 3.05 4.89
CA SER A 142 -13.97 1.78 5.34
C SER A 142 -14.55 1.95 6.74
N GLY A 143 -15.84 2.29 6.82
CA GLY A 143 -16.48 2.69 8.08
C GLY A 143 -15.86 3.99 8.61
N HIS A 144 -15.26 3.91 9.80
CA HIS A 144 -14.58 5.02 10.49
C HIS A 144 -13.10 5.14 10.15
N TRP A 145 -12.59 4.26 9.29
CA TRP A 145 -11.17 4.20 8.94
C TRP A 145 -10.90 4.73 7.55
N TRP A 146 -9.76 5.40 7.42
CA TRP A 146 -9.15 5.76 6.15
C TRP A 146 -7.92 4.91 5.91
N THR A 147 -7.80 4.37 4.70
CA THR A 147 -6.53 3.81 4.19
C THR A 147 -6.02 4.72 3.09
N LEU A 148 -4.80 5.21 3.29
CA LEU A 148 -4.06 6.06 2.36
C LEU A 148 -2.96 5.22 1.74
N PHE A 149 -2.85 5.23 0.42
CA PHE A 149 -1.88 4.46 -0.33
C PHE A 149 -1.01 5.38 -1.18
N ASN A 150 0.30 5.37 -0.92
CA ASN A 150 1.27 6.14 -1.68
C ASN A 150 1.64 5.39 -2.97
N GLN A 151 1.22 5.91 -4.12
CA GLN A 151 1.45 5.28 -5.43
C GLN A 151 2.93 5.30 -5.87
N VAL A 152 3.77 6.09 -5.19
CA VAL A 152 5.21 6.17 -5.46
C VAL A 152 5.98 5.16 -4.62
N THR A 153 5.68 5.04 -3.32
CA THR A 153 6.46 4.19 -2.41
C THR A 153 5.81 2.82 -2.15
N GLY A 154 4.51 2.67 -2.43
CA GLY A 154 3.72 1.49 -2.06
C GLY A 154 3.29 1.48 -0.58
N ALA A 155 3.64 2.51 0.20
CA ALA A 155 3.29 2.57 1.61
C ALA A 155 1.77 2.72 1.80
N LYS A 156 1.22 1.99 2.77
CA LYS A 156 -0.15 2.13 3.25
C LYS A 156 -0.15 2.71 4.65
N LEU A 157 -0.91 3.78 4.85
CA LEU A 157 -1.21 4.33 6.16
C LEU A 157 -2.69 4.10 6.45
N ARG A 158 -2.99 3.54 7.62
CA ARG A 158 -4.35 3.35 8.10
C ARG A 158 -4.57 4.16 9.36
N LEU A 159 -5.57 5.03 9.32
CA LEU A 159 -5.87 5.96 10.41
C LEU A 159 -7.38 6.11 10.60
N SER A 160 -7.76 6.58 11.79
CA SER A 160 -9.12 7.05 12.06
C SER A 160 -9.05 8.40 12.74
N PHE A 161 -9.96 9.29 12.38
CA PHE A 161 -10.13 10.55 13.09
C PHE A 161 -10.96 10.41 14.37
N ASP A 162 -11.52 9.23 14.64
CA ASP A 162 -12.24 8.95 15.89
C ASP A 162 -11.26 8.66 17.03
N LYS A 163 -11.60 9.07 18.26
CA LYS A 163 -10.74 8.84 19.43
C LYS A 163 -10.58 7.36 19.80
N LYS A 164 -11.62 6.58 19.52
CA LYS A 164 -11.72 5.15 19.83
C LYS A 164 -12.57 4.48 18.75
N PRO A 165 -12.05 4.35 17.52
CA PRO A 165 -12.77 3.63 16.47
C PRO A 165 -12.94 2.17 16.87
N ASN A 166 -14.04 1.55 16.44
CA ASN A 166 -14.13 0.09 16.46
C ASN A 166 -13.04 -0.50 15.56
N GLU A 167 -12.60 -1.73 15.84
CA GLU A 167 -11.60 -2.41 15.02
C GLU A 167 -12.01 -2.44 13.54
N LEU A 168 -11.06 -2.18 12.63
CA LEU A 168 -11.28 -2.38 11.21
C LEU A 168 -11.21 -3.87 10.87
N LEU A 169 -12.37 -4.49 10.78
CA LEU A 169 -12.46 -5.90 10.39
C LEU A 169 -12.00 -6.13 8.94
N ARG A 170 -12.40 -5.26 8.00
CA ARG A 170 -12.06 -5.38 6.57
C ARG A 170 -12.21 -4.06 5.82
N SER A 171 -11.60 -3.97 4.64
CA SER A 171 -11.79 -2.84 3.73
C SER A 171 -13.14 -2.89 2.99
N ALA A 172 -13.62 -1.72 2.56
CA ALA A 172 -14.88 -1.58 1.80
C ALA A 172 -14.83 -2.35 0.47
N THR A 173 -13.69 -2.31 -0.21
CA THR A 173 -13.34 -3.09 -1.41
C THR A 173 -11.88 -3.53 -1.28
N PRO A 174 -11.42 -4.57 -1.99
CA PRO A 174 -10.04 -5.04 -1.92
C PRO A 174 -9.04 -3.89 -2.10
N GLU A 175 -8.03 -3.83 -1.26
CA GLU A 175 -6.91 -2.89 -1.37
C GLU A 175 -5.84 -3.43 -2.31
N LEU A 176 -5.59 -4.74 -2.24
CA LEU A 176 -4.67 -5.49 -3.08
C LEU A 176 -5.41 -6.68 -3.71
N VAL A 177 -5.05 -7.04 -4.94
CA VAL A 177 -5.47 -8.31 -5.55
C VAL A 177 -4.27 -9.13 -5.99
N ASP A 178 -4.17 -10.36 -5.48
CA ASP A 178 -3.27 -11.39 -6.00
C ASP A 178 -3.85 -11.89 -7.33
N LEU A 179 -3.27 -11.44 -8.44
CA LEU A 179 -3.76 -11.67 -9.79
C LEU A 179 -2.86 -12.69 -10.49
N LYS A 180 -3.37 -13.91 -10.61
CA LYS A 180 -2.74 -14.93 -11.41
C LYS A 180 -3.08 -14.74 -12.88
N ILE A 181 -2.03 -14.60 -13.70
CA ILE A 181 -2.16 -14.40 -15.16
C ILE A 181 -1.71 -15.63 -15.95
N THR A 182 -1.09 -16.61 -15.31
CA THR A 182 -0.49 -17.75 -15.98
C THR A 182 -0.39 -18.97 -15.07
N ASN A 183 -0.58 -20.16 -15.62
CA ASN A 183 -0.21 -21.44 -15.04
C ASN A 183 1.12 -21.98 -15.63
N TYR A 184 1.64 -21.34 -16.68
CA TYR A 184 2.88 -21.74 -17.33
C TYR A 184 4.09 -21.39 -16.46
N CYS A 185 4.89 -22.40 -16.11
CA CYS A 185 6.15 -22.21 -15.39
C CYS A 185 7.14 -23.36 -15.65
N PRO A 186 8.37 -23.06 -16.13
CA PRO A 186 9.40 -24.08 -16.34
C PRO A 186 10.24 -24.39 -15.10
N ALA A 187 10.08 -23.68 -13.98
CA ALA A 187 10.91 -23.88 -12.78
C ALA A 187 10.72 -25.24 -12.11
N ASN A 188 9.51 -25.81 -12.21
CA ASN A 188 9.17 -27.14 -11.69
C ASN A 188 9.52 -27.35 -10.20
N CYS A 189 9.32 -26.33 -9.36
CA CYS A 189 9.62 -26.40 -7.93
C CYS A 189 8.78 -27.50 -7.26
N ALA A 190 9.40 -28.32 -6.40
CA ALA A 190 8.73 -29.40 -5.68
C ALA A 190 7.72 -28.89 -4.64
N PHE A 191 7.91 -27.69 -4.11
CA PHE A 191 7.05 -27.06 -3.10
C PHE A 191 6.02 -26.08 -3.70
N CYS A 192 5.80 -26.09 -5.02
CA CYS A 192 4.98 -25.08 -5.68
C CYS A 192 3.49 -25.18 -5.28
N TYR A 193 3.01 -24.16 -4.55
CA TYR A 193 1.63 -24.11 -4.10
C TYR A 193 0.61 -23.85 -5.22
N GLN A 194 1.04 -23.20 -6.31
CA GLN A 194 0.20 -22.93 -7.50
C GLN A 194 0.14 -24.09 -8.50
N ASP A 195 0.90 -25.17 -8.26
CA ASP A 195 1.04 -26.33 -9.15
C ASP A 195 1.30 -25.96 -10.63
N SER A 196 1.99 -24.85 -10.87
CA SER A 196 2.30 -24.40 -12.23
C SER A 196 3.35 -25.29 -12.90
N THR A 197 3.19 -25.51 -14.21
CA THR A 197 4.04 -26.41 -15.02
C THR A 197 4.21 -25.88 -16.45
N ILE A 198 5.06 -26.53 -17.25
CA ILE A 198 5.22 -26.20 -18.68
C ILE A 198 3.98 -26.52 -19.53
N ALA A 199 3.01 -27.27 -19.00
CA ALA A 199 1.74 -27.54 -19.66
C ALA A 199 0.65 -26.52 -19.31
N GLY A 200 0.95 -25.55 -18.43
CA GLY A 200 0.01 -24.52 -18.03
C GLY A 200 -0.27 -23.50 -19.14
N ASN A 201 -1.45 -22.89 -19.07
CA ASN A 201 -1.89 -21.86 -20.02
C ASN A 201 -1.63 -20.45 -19.49
N HIS A 202 -1.58 -19.48 -20.41
CA HIS A 202 -1.68 -18.06 -20.12
C HIS A 202 -3.16 -17.62 -20.17
N ALA A 203 -3.53 -16.63 -19.37
CA ALA A 203 -4.81 -15.96 -19.53
C ALA A 203 -4.77 -15.02 -20.74
N ASP A 204 -5.93 -14.74 -21.36
CA ASP A 204 -5.98 -13.80 -22.48
C ASP A 204 -5.78 -12.35 -21.99
N TYR A 205 -5.14 -11.51 -22.79
CA TYR A 205 -4.89 -10.11 -22.43
C TYR A 205 -6.20 -9.33 -22.19
N GLU A 206 -7.19 -9.52 -23.06
CA GLU A 206 -8.49 -8.83 -23.00
C GLU A 206 -9.26 -9.19 -21.71
N THR A 207 -9.09 -10.42 -21.24
CA THR A 207 -9.60 -10.90 -19.96
C THR A 207 -8.97 -10.12 -18.81
N ILE A 208 -7.64 -10.03 -18.80
CA ILE A 208 -6.89 -9.31 -17.77
C ILE A 208 -7.24 -7.82 -17.79
N GLU A 209 -7.32 -7.21 -18.98
CA GLU A 209 -7.72 -5.80 -19.14
C GLU A 209 -9.09 -5.53 -18.51
N THR A 210 -10.08 -6.38 -18.80
CA THR A 210 -11.43 -6.26 -18.23
C THR A 210 -11.37 -6.31 -16.69
N TYR A 211 -10.51 -7.16 -16.13
CA TYR A 211 -10.36 -7.24 -14.67
C TYR A 211 -9.75 -5.96 -14.11
N LEU A 212 -8.68 -5.45 -14.73
CA LEU A 212 -8.03 -4.21 -14.29
C LEU A 212 -9.02 -3.02 -14.29
N GLU A 213 -9.90 -2.93 -15.29
CA GLU A 213 -10.92 -1.88 -15.35
C GLU A 213 -11.92 -1.99 -14.19
N VAL A 214 -12.40 -3.20 -13.89
CA VAL A 214 -13.32 -3.45 -12.76
C VAL A 214 -12.64 -3.16 -11.42
N LEU A 215 -11.38 -3.57 -11.25
CA LEU A 215 -10.58 -3.32 -10.05
C LEU A 215 -10.35 -1.82 -9.84
N SER A 216 -10.02 -1.09 -10.90
CA SER A 216 -9.78 0.36 -10.86
C SER A 216 -11.05 1.12 -10.48
N ALA A 217 -12.19 0.76 -11.09
CA ALA A 217 -13.51 1.32 -10.76
C ALA A 217 -13.93 1.05 -9.29
N ARG A 218 -13.35 0.05 -8.64
CA ARG A 218 -13.56 -0.27 -7.22
C ARG A 218 -12.47 0.24 -6.29
N GLY A 219 -11.59 1.09 -6.80
CA GLY A 219 -10.53 1.73 -6.01
C GLY A 219 -9.55 0.73 -5.41
N VAL A 220 -9.29 -0.38 -6.10
CA VAL A 220 -8.14 -1.24 -5.78
C VAL A 220 -6.87 -0.43 -6.00
N PHE A 221 -5.92 -0.53 -5.06
CA PHE A 221 -4.70 0.27 -5.09
C PHE A 221 -3.62 -0.40 -5.93
N GLU A 222 -3.47 -1.70 -5.76
CA GLU A 222 -2.37 -2.46 -6.34
C GLU A 222 -2.75 -3.90 -6.64
N ILE A 223 -1.95 -4.53 -7.49
CA ILE A 223 -2.04 -5.96 -7.80
C ILE A 223 -0.69 -6.63 -7.57
N ALA A 224 -0.73 -7.87 -7.11
CA ALA A 224 0.43 -8.75 -7.06
C ALA A 224 0.26 -9.81 -8.16
N ILE A 225 1.03 -9.68 -9.24
CA ILE A 225 0.94 -10.56 -10.41
C ILE A 225 1.79 -11.82 -10.16
N GLY A 226 1.18 -12.98 -10.39
CA GLY A 226 1.84 -14.26 -10.18
C GLY A 226 1.14 -15.43 -10.88
N GLY A 227 1.13 -16.58 -10.21
CA GLY A 227 0.71 -17.88 -10.73
C GLY A 227 1.91 -18.76 -11.03
N GLY A 228 2.19 -18.95 -12.31
CA GLY A 228 3.44 -19.51 -12.82
C GLY A 228 4.55 -18.47 -12.89
N GLU A 229 5.27 -18.41 -14.02
CA GLU A 229 6.27 -17.37 -14.25
C GLU A 229 5.67 -16.22 -15.07
N PRO A 230 5.28 -15.10 -14.43
CA PRO A 230 4.51 -14.06 -15.10
C PRO A 230 5.30 -13.35 -16.20
N THR A 231 6.64 -13.27 -16.09
CA THR A 231 7.47 -12.58 -17.11
C THR A 231 7.55 -13.33 -18.44
N LEU A 232 7.09 -14.59 -18.47
CA LEU A 232 6.98 -15.40 -19.69
C LEU A 232 5.62 -15.26 -20.39
N HIS A 233 4.66 -14.55 -19.79
CA HIS A 233 3.40 -14.23 -20.45
C HIS A 233 3.66 -13.29 -21.64
N PRO A 234 3.13 -13.57 -22.86
CA PRO A 234 3.42 -12.80 -24.07
C PRO A 234 3.08 -11.31 -23.91
N ASP A 235 1.96 -11.00 -23.26
CA ASP A 235 1.49 -9.63 -23.03
C ASP A 235 1.95 -9.01 -21.69
N PHE A 236 2.92 -9.60 -20.99
CA PHE A 236 3.38 -9.10 -19.68
C PHE A 236 3.71 -7.59 -19.68
N PRO A 237 4.47 -7.04 -20.65
CA PRO A 237 4.70 -5.60 -20.76
C PRO A 237 3.41 -4.77 -20.87
N ALA A 238 2.44 -5.24 -21.66
CA ALA A 238 1.17 -4.55 -21.89
C ALA A 238 0.27 -4.58 -20.66
N ILE A 239 0.30 -5.68 -19.89
CA ILE A 239 -0.44 -5.81 -18.62
C ILE A 239 0.07 -4.80 -17.60
N LEU A 240 1.40 -4.69 -17.41
CA LEU A 240 1.98 -3.72 -16.47
C LEU A 240 1.61 -2.28 -16.85
N LYS A 241 1.72 -1.96 -18.14
CA LYS A 241 1.36 -0.64 -18.66
C LYS A 241 -0.12 -0.33 -18.41
N ARG A 242 -1.02 -1.27 -18.73
CA ARG A 242 -2.46 -1.09 -18.58
C ARG A 242 -2.87 -0.87 -17.12
N ALA A 243 -2.27 -1.61 -16.19
CA ALA A 243 -2.51 -1.40 -14.76
C ALA A 243 -2.17 0.04 -14.33
N ARG A 244 -1.01 0.56 -14.74
CA ARG A 244 -0.61 1.94 -14.45
C ARG A 244 -1.52 3.00 -15.06
N GLU A 245 -1.96 2.82 -16.30
CA GLU A 245 -2.93 3.71 -16.96
C GLU A 245 -4.27 3.78 -16.19
N LEU A 246 -4.59 2.75 -15.42
CA LEU A 246 -5.79 2.64 -14.58
C LEU A 246 -5.53 3.02 -13.12
N ASP A 247 -4.43 3.70 -12.80
CA ASP A 247 -4.02 4.09 -11.44
C ASP A 247 -3.86 2.90 -10.47
N ILE A 248 -3.61 1.69 -10.98
CA ILE A 248 -3.27 0.48 -10.22
C ILE A 248 -1.76 0.28 -10.28
N ILE A 249 -1.13 -0.01 -9.14
CA ILE A 249 0.30 -0.31 -9.08
C ILE A 249 0.52 -1.81 -9.28
N PRO A 250 1.17 -2.25 -10.37
CA PRO A 250 1.47 -3.65 -10.54
C PRO A 250 2.79 -4.01 -9.86
N ASN A 251 2.74 -4.95 -8.93
CA ASN A 251 3.90 -5.66 -8.41
C ASN A 251 3.85 -7.10 -8.93
N PHE A 252 4.96 -7.81 -8.96
CA PHE A 252 4.97 -9.21 -9.41
C PHE A 252 6.06 -10.03 -8.75
N THR A 253 5.87 -11.34 -8.69
CA THR A 253 6.89 -12.29 -8.21
C THR A 253 7.39 -13.14 -9.38
N THR A 254 8.71 -13.33 -9.47
CA THR A 254 9.39 -14.05 -10.56
C THR A 254 10.53 -14.89 -10.00
N PHE A 255 10.92 -15.95 -10.71
CA PHE A 255 12.18 -16.65 -10.47
C PHE A 255 13.26 -16.26 -11.50
N ILE A 256 12.88 -15.54 -12.57
CA ILE A 256 13.81 -15.11 -13.62
C ILE A 256 14.48 -13.81 -13.21
N ARG A 257 15.81 -13.83 -13.14
CA ARG A 257 16.60 -12.63 -12.81
C ARG A 257 16.47 -11.52 -13.87
N PRO A 258 16.56 -10.24 -13.47
CA PRO A 258 16.49 -9.12 -14.40
C PRO A 258 17.48 -9.17 -15.57
N ASP A 259 18.68 -9.72 -15.37
CA ASP A 259 19.70 -9.86 -16.43
C ASP A 259 19.30 -10.85 -17.55
N LYS A 260 18.22 -11.62 -17.34
CA LYS A 260 17.68 -12.61 -18.28
C LYS A 260 16.38 -12.16 -18.95
N TRP A 261 15.80 -11.04 -18.52
CA TRP A 261 14.62 -10.51 -19.17
C TRP A 261 14.94 -9.98 -20.56
N SER A 262 13.94 -10.02 -21.44
CA SER A 262 14.03 -9.30 -22.70
C SER A 262 14.13 -7.80 -22.44
N HIS A 263 14.66 -7.05 -23.42
CA HIS A 263 14.72 -5.59 -23.33
C HIS A 263 13.34 -4.95 -23.12
N GLU A 264 12.30 -5.55 -23.71
CA GLU A 264 10.92 -5.09 -23.59
C GLU A 264 10.38 -5.28 -22.16
N VAL A 265 10.58 -6.47 -21.58
CA VAL A 265 10.18 -6.74 -20.20
C VAL A 265 10.94 -5.83 -19.23
N LEU A 266 12.27 -5.73 -19.36
CA LEU A 266 13.08 -4.87 -18.49
C LEU A 266 12.63 -3.41 -18.55
N ARG A 267 12.34 -2.89 -19.75
CA ARG A 267 11.81 -1.54 -19.94
C ARG A 267 10.44 -1.38 -19.26
N ALA A 268 9.52 -2.32 -19.48
CA ALA A 268 8.19 -2.25 -18.90
C ALA A 268 8.22 -2.32 -17.36
N VAL A 269 9.08 -3.17 -16.79
CA VAL A 269 9.27 -3.24 -15.33
C VAL A 269 9.78 -1.90 -14.78
N ARG A 270 10.79 -1.30 -15.42
CA ARG A 270 11.34 -0.01 -14.99
C ARG A 270 10.32 1.14 -15.09
N GLU A 271 9.52 1.17 -16.14
CA GLU A 271 8.54 2.23 -16.38
C GLU A 271 7.26 2.05 -15.55
N TYR A 272 6.79 0.81 -15.37
CA TYR A 272 5.44 0.54 -14.90
C TYR A 272 5.34 -0.33 -13.64
N ALA A 273 6.34 -1.11 -13.24
CA ALA A 273 6.22 -1.88 -12.01
C ALA A 273 6.31 -0.97 -10.76
N GLY A 274 5.60 -1.30 -9.69
CA GLY A 274 5.84 -0.73 -8.36
C GLY A 274 7.11 -1.30 -7.76
N SER A 275 7.17 -2.63 -7.71
CA SER A 275 8.32 -3.46 -7.36
C SER A 275 8.26 -4.80 -8.10
N TYR A 276 9.38 -5.53 -8.08
CA TYR A 276 9.37 -6.95 -8.38
C TYR A 276 9.98 -7.72 -7.21
N ALA A 277 9.51 -8.93 -7.01
CA ALA A 277 10.06 -9.87 -6.06
C ALA A 277 10.77 -10.99 -6.79
N LEU A 278 12.04 -11.22 -6.47
CA LEU A 278 12.74 -12.42 -6.93
C LEU A 278 12.60 -13.52 -5.86
N SER A 279 12.02 -14.65 -6.23
CA SER A 279 12.02 -15.85 -5.40
C SER A 279 13.44 -16.39 -5.31
N LEU A 280 14.02 -16.33 -4.13
CA LEU A 280 15.35 -16.85 -3.85
C LEU A 280 15.31 -18.37 -3.83
N ASP A 281 16.32 -19.01 -4.42
CA ASP A 281 16.62 -20.42 -4.15
C ASP A 281 17.58 -20.55 -2.95
N ASN A 282 18.49 -19.60 -2.80
CA ASN A 282 19.49 -19.51 -1.73
C ASN A 282 19.93 -18.06 -1.47
N HIS A 283 20.65 -17.81 -0.36
CA HIS A 283 21.07 -16.47 0.04
C HIS A 283 22.07 -15.80 -0.92
N TYR A 284 22.85 -16.56 -1.72
CA TYR A 284 23.87 -16.00 -2.60
C TYR A 284 23.30 -15.11 -3.72
N ASP A 285 22.02 -15.26 -4.06
CA ASP A 285 21.36 -14.43 -5.08
C ASP A 285 21.00 -13.02 -4.59
N VAL A 286 21.02 -12.76 -3.27
CA VAL A 286 20.71 -11.44 -2.69
C VAL A 286 21.60 -10.35 -3.27
N LYS A 287 22.92 -10.59 -3.28
CA LYS A 287 23.89 -9.65 -3.85
C LYS A 287 23.66 -9.39 -5.34
N ASN A 288 23.26 -10.43 -6.08
CA ASN A 288 22.96 -10.31 -7.50
C ASN A 288 21.73 -9.40 -7.72
N ILE A 289 20.67 -9.59 -6.95
CA ILE A 289 19.47 -8.73 -7.02
C ILE A 289 19.84 -7.27 -6.73
N ALA A 290 20.57 -7.03 -5.63
CA ALA A 290 20.97 -5.68 -5.25
C ALA A 290 21.77 -4.98 -6.37
N GLY A 291 22.77 -5.68 -6.93
CA GLY A 291 23.56 -5.13 -8.05
C GLY A 291 22.74 -4.89 -9.33
N LEU A 292 21.76 -5.74 -9.63
CA LEU A 292 20.89 -5.57 -10.80
C LEU A 292 19.87 -4.44 -10.61
N ASN A 293 19.39 -4.22 -9.37
CA ASN A 293 18.55 -3.08 -9.04
C ASN A 293 19.28 -1.77 -9.32
N ASP A 294 20.53 -1.65 -8.86
CA ASP A 294 21.34 -0.47 -9.10
C ASP A 294 21.65 -0.28 -10.60
N ALA A 295 22.04 -1.35 -11.28
CA ALA A 295 22.43 -1.31 -12.69
C ALA A 295 21.26 -0.91 -13.61
N PHE A 296 20.04 -1.34 -13.30
CA PHE A 296 18.87 -1.12 -14.15
C PHE A 296 17.88 -0.08 -13.60
N GLY A 297 18.12 0.46 -12.41
CA GLY A 297 17.21 1.38 -11.73
C GLY A 297 15.88 0.72 -11.35
N LEU A 298 15.94 -0.50 -10.83
CA LEU A 298 14.76 -1.30 -10.45
C LEU A 298 14.55 -1.29 -8.94
N ARG A 299 13.34 -1.68 -8.52
CA ARG A 299 12.94 -1.83 -7.12
C ARG A 299 12.68 -3.30 -6.81
N GLY A 300 13.76 -4.07 -6.70
CA GLY A 300 13.69 -5.50 -6.40
C GLY A 300 13.62 -5.78 -4.90
N VAL A 301 12.90 -6.82 -4.55
CA VAL A 301 12.74 -7.38 -3.20
C VAL A 301 13.10 -8.86 -3.25
N ALA A 302 13.73 -9.39 -2.20
CA ALA A 302 13.94 -10.82 -2.05
C ALA A 302 12.68 -11.49 -1.46
N HIS A 303 12.20 -12.57 -2.07
CA HIS A 303 11.18 -13.44 -1.49
C HIS A 303 11.81 -14.77 -1.08
N PHE A 304 11.56 -15.20 0.15
CA PHE A 304 12.05 -16.48 0.67
C PHE A 304 10.88 -17.27 1.27
N VAL A 305 10.65 -18.48 0.77
CA VAL A 305 9.57 -19.35 1.26
C VAL A 305 10.10 -20.15 2.43
N VAL A 306 9.62 -19.81 3.62
CA VAL A 306 10.04 -20.50 4.84
C VAL A 306 9.66 -21.97 4.73
N GLY A 307 10.62 -22.85 5.01
CA GLY A 307 10.41 -24.29 4.94
C GLY A 307 10.61 -24.93 3.57
N ALA A 308 10.85 -24.17 2.50
CA ALA A 308 11.05 -24.73 1.15
C ALA A 308 12.52 -25.07 0.80
N HIS A 309 13.49 -24.55 1.56
CA HIS A 309 14.91 -24.57 1.20
C HIS A 309 15.70 -25.58 2.03
N TYR A 310 16.51 -26.42 1.36
CA TYR A 310 17.26 -27.51 2.01
C TYR A 310 18.54 -27.02 2.72
N SER A 311 19.32 -26.15 2.07
CA SER A 311 20.61 -25.68 2.55
C SER A 311 20.56 -24.35 3.27
N ASP A 312 19.56 -23.52 2.96
CA ASP A 312 19.49 -22.15 3.41
C ASP A 312 18.65 -22.01 4.67
N LYS A 313 19.22 -21.25 5.61
CA LYS A 313 18.59 -20.83 6.85
C LYS A 313 18.13 -19.39 6.71
N ILE A 314 17.02 -19.05 7.37
CA ILE A 314 16.48 -17.69 7.36
C ILE A 314 17.53 -16.68 7.84
N SER A 315 18.34 -17.04 8.85
CA SER A 315 19.37 -16.14 9.36
C SER A 315 20.38 -15.71 8.30
N TYR A 316 20.83 -16.61 7.42
CA TYR A 316 21.76 -16.28 6.33
C TYR A 316 21.12 -15.32 5.32
N VAL A 317 19.87 -15.57 4.95
CA VAL A 317 19.12 -14.70 4.03
C VAL A 317 18.90 -13.32 4.64
N ILE A 318 18.55 -13.25 5.93
CA ILE A 318 18.37 -11.98 6.65
C ILE A 318 19.68 -11.19 6.71
N GLU A 319 20.80 -11.86 7.03
CA GLU A 319 22.12 -11.24 7.13
C GLU A 319 22.55 -10.65 5.80
N GLU A 320 22.48 -11.43 4.71
CA GLU A 320 22.82 -10.95 3.36
C GLU A 320 21.92 -9.79 2.91
N CYS A 321 20.61 -9.90 3.12
CA CYS A 321 19.66 -8.84 2.76
C CYS A 321 19.97 -7.55 3.52
N LYS A 322 20.32 -7.66 4.81
CA LYS A 322 20.73 -6.51 5.62
C LYS A 322 22.04 -5.91 5.13
N GLU A 323 23.06 -6.74 4.87
CA GLU A 323 24.37 -6.29 4.39
C GLU A 323 24.26 -5.52 3.07
N HIS A 324 23.38 -5.98 2.18
CA HIS A 324 23.16 -5.38 0.87
C HIS A 324 22.01 -4.35 0.83
N GLY A 325 21.36 -4.07 1.95
CA GLY A 325 20.23 -3.14 2.02
C GLY A 325 19.01 -3.57 1.19
N LEU A 326 18.92 -4.85 0.82
CA LEU A 326 17.82 -5.39 0.01
C LEU A 326 16.63 -5.70 0.92
N PRO A 327 15.41 -5.20 0.61
CA PRO A 327 14.21 -5.60 1.34
C PRO A 327 13.94 -7.10 1.18
N LEU A 328 13.50 -7.73 2.26
CA LEU A 328 13.17 -9.16 2.31
C LEU A 328 11.70 -9.35 2.70
N THR A 329 11.01 -10.22 1.99
CA THR A 329 9.70 -10.74 2.39
C THR A 329 9.82 -12.24 2.67
N LEU A 330 9.47 -12.65 3.88
CA LEU A 330 9.33 -14.07 4.23
C LEU A 330 7.90 -14.52 3.95
N LEU A 331 7.77 -15.65 3.25
CA LEU A 331 6.48 -16.24 2.90
C LEU A 331 6.27 -17.50 3.72
N GLY A 332 5.11 -17.64 4.35
CA GLY A 332 4.72 -18.87 5.05
C GLY A 332 4.59 -20.03 4.09
N PHE A 333 4.85 -21.25 4.57
CA PHE A 333 4.75 -22.45 3.75
C PHE A 333 3.28 -22.79 3.46
N LYS A 334 2.94 -23.08 2.20
CA LYS A 334 1.56 -23.34 1.79
C LYS A 334 1.39 -24.81 1.42
N ASN A 335 0.65 -25.56 2.25
CA ASN A 335 0.37 -26.99 2.08
C ASN A 335 -0.75 -27.28 1.04
N VAL A 336 -0.61 -26.70 -0.15
CA VAL A 336 -1.51 -26.93 -1.30
C VAL A 336 -0.69 -27.16 -2.57
N GLY A 337 -1.32 -27.61 -3.65
CA GLY A 337 -0.61 -27.97 -4.88
C GLY A 337 0.47 -29.01 -4.61
N ARG A 338 1.67 -28.85 -5.19
CA ARG A 338 2.81 -29.74 -4.88
C ARG A 338 3.39 -29.51 -3.49
N GLY A 339 3.12 -28.36 -2.87
CA GLY A 339 3.50 -28.06 -1.49
C GLY A 339 2.90 -29.05 -0.48
N ALA A 340 1.71 -29.59 -0.76
CA ALA A 340 1.06 -30.58 0.13
C ALA A 340 1.85 -31.89 0.26
N ASP A 341 2.58 -32.29 -0.77
CA ASP A 341 3.41 -33.50 -0.78
C ASP A 341 4.88 -33.22 -0.41
N PHE A 342 5.23 -31.96 -0.15
CA PHE A 342 6.58 -31.54 0.17
C PHE A 342 6.82 -31.57 1.69
N GLU A 343 7.88 -32.24 2.10
CA GLU A 343 8.31 -32.24 3.51
C GLU A 343 8.99 -30.91 3.83
N GLU A 344 8.29 -30.05 4.57
CA GLU A 344 8.79 -28.76 5.06
C GLU A 344 10.12 -28.90 5.82
N LYS A 345 11.06 -27.99 5.55
CA LYS A 345 12.40 -27.99 6.12
C LYS A 345 12.47 -27.10 7.35
N GLU A 346 13.06 -27.61 8.43
CA GLU A 346 13.23 -26.86 9.66
C GLU A 346 14.06 -25.58 9.43
N GLN A 347 13.58 -24.45 9.99
CA GLN A 347 14.20 -23.14 9.87
C GLN A 347 14.50 -22.55 11.26
N ASP A 348 15.56 -21.74 11.34
CA ASP A 348 15.99 -21.08 12.56
C ASP A 348 15.22 -19.78 12.81
N ILE A 349 13.91 -19.90 12.98
CA ILE A 349 13.04 -18.74 13.22
C ILE A 349 12.93 -18.45 14.72
N THR A 350 13.45 -17.29 15.13
CA THR A 350 13.39 -16.82 16.52
C THR A 350 13.17 -15.31 16.56
N PRO A 351 12.67 -14.74 17.68
CA PRO A 351 12.52 -13.29 17.82
C PRO A 351 13.82 -12.54 17.53
N LYS A 352 14.95 -13.03 18.04
CA LYS A 352 16.28 -12.44 17.83
C LYS A 352 16.66 -12.39 16.35
N ILE A 353 16.33 -13.42 15.59
CA ILE A 353 16.65 -13.50 14.16
C ILE A 353 15.77 -12.53 13.37
N LEU A 354 14.46 -12.48 13.64
CA LEU A 354 13.55 -11.53 12.98
C LEU A 354 13.94 -10.08 13.26
N LEU A 355 14.18 -9.75 14.53
CA LEU A 355 14.60 -8.41 14.96
C LEU A 355 15.99 -8.01 14.47
N SER A 356 16.79 -8.95 13.95
CA SER A 356 18.10 -8.62 13.36
C SER A 356 18.00 -8.06 11.94
N ALA A 357 16.86 -8.23 11.27
CA ALA A 357 16.66 -7.84 9.88
C ALA A 357 16.70 -6.32 9.66
N GLY A 358 17.11 -5.92 8.45
CA GLY A 358 17.09 -4.51 8.04
C GLY A 358 15.68 -4.06 7.65
N ARG A 359 15.21 -4.47 6.47
CA ARG A 359 13.85 -4.20 5.97
C ARG A 359 13.15 -5.52 5.74
N LEU A 360 12.24 -5.88 6.64
CA LEU A 360 11.53 -7.15 6.65
C LEU A 360 10.03 -6.94 6.45
N SER A 361 9.43 -7.79 5.64
CA SER A 361 7.99 -7.96 5.50
C SER A 361 7.65 -9.44 5.55
N VAL A 362 6.39 -9.76 5.81
CA VAL A 362 5.91 -11.14 5.88
C VAL A 362 4.52 -11.22 5.25
N ASP A 363 4.15 -12.37 4.68
CA ASP A 363 2.78 -12.61 4.24
C ASP A 363 1.89 -13.10 5.38
N THR A 364 0.57 -13.13 5.14
CA THR A 364 -0.42 -13.55 6.15
C THR A 364 -0.21 -15.00 6.59
N ALA A 365 0.21 -15.89 5.67
CA ALA A 365 0.55 -17.27 6.02
C ALA A 365 1.69 -17.33 7.05
N PHE A 366 2.75 -16.53 6.87
CA PHE A 366 3.84 -16.46 7.85
C PHE A 366 3.35 -15.94 9.21
N VAL A 367 2.51 -14.90 9.22
CA VAL A 367 1.96 -14.34 10.46
C VAL A 367 1.18 -15.41 11.23
N GLU A 368 0.33 -16.18 10.55
CA GLU A 368 -0.46 -17.23 11.16
C GLU A 368 0.40 -18.40 11.67
N GLN A 369 1.42 -18.80 10.91
CA GLN A 369 2.29 -19.93 11.24
C GLN A 369 3.28 -19.63 12.37
N TYR A 370 3.72 -18.38 12.47
CA TYR A 370 4.76 -17.96 13.41
C TYR A 370 4.28 -16.90 14.40
N LYS A 371 2.97 -16.88 14.70
CA LYS A 371 2.37 -15.96 15.66
C LYS A 371 3.09 -15.95 17.01
N ASP A 372 3.38 -17.12 17.56
CA ASP A 372 4.09 -17.24 18.84
C ASP A 372 5.47 -16.55 18.82
N VAL A 373 6.15 -16.57 17.67
CA VAL A 373 7.45 -15.91 17.48
C VAL A 373 7.29 -14.40 17.38
N LEU A 374 6.26 -13.92 16.67
CA LEU A 374 5.95 -12.49 16.54
C LEU A 374 5.53 -11.89 17.89
N ASP A 375 4.67 -12.58 18.63
CA ASP A 375 4.21 -12.19 19.96
C ASP A 375 5.41 -12.15 20.93
N ALA A 376 6.29 -13.17 20.90
CA ALA A 376 7.51 -13.19 21.71
C ALA A 376 8.56 -12.13 21.30
N ALA A 377 8.49 -11.61 20.08
CA ALA A 377 9.30 -10.49 19.61
C ALA A 377 8.70 -9.12 19.97
N GLU A 378 7.52 -9.09 20.58
CA GLU A 378 6.79 -7.86 20.95
C GLU A 378 6.59 -6.92 19.74
N ILE A 379 6.32 -7.50 18.56
CA ILE A 379 6.02 -6.70 17.36
C ILE A 379 4.70 -5.95 17.58
N PRO A 380 4.67 -4.62 17.41
CA PRO A 380 3.43 -3.86 17.58
C PRO A 380 2.31 -4.35 16.66
N ASP A 381 1.10 -4.54 17.21
CA ASP A 381 -0.09 -5.00 16.47
C ASP A 381 -0.39 -4.16 15.22
N ILE A 382 -0.07 -2.85 15.25
CA ILE A 382 -0.26 -1.95 14.10
C ILE A 382 0.60 -2.33 12.87
N LEU A 383 1.68 -3.10 13.08
CA LEU A 383 2.56 -3.59 12.03
C LEU A 383 2.19 -5.01 11.55
N VAL A 384 1.20 -5.65 12.17
CA VAL A 384 0.81 -7.03 11.88
C VAL A 384 -0.62 -7.09 11.38
N VAL A 385 -0.83 -7.76 10.26
CA VAL A 385 -2.17 -7.97 9.68
C VAL A 385 -2.46 -9.46 9.64
N GLU A 386 -3.28 -9.91 10.58
CA GLU A 386 -3.76 -11.29 10.65
C GLU A 386 -5.01 -11.50 9.78
N GLY A 387 -5.13 -12.67 9.16
CA GLY A 387 -6.32 -13.14 8.45
C GLY A 387 -6.40 -12.69 6.98
N GLU A 388 -6.50 -13.67 6.08
CA GLU A 388 -6.75 -13.45 4.66
C GLU A 388 -8.13 -12.83 4.41
N GLY A 389 -8.32 -12.18 3.25
CA GLY A 389 -9.63 -11.66 2.86
C GLY A 389 -10.10 -10.39 3.58
N ARG A 390 -9.30 -9.83 4.49
CA ARG A 390 -9.62 -8.55 5.15
C ARG A 390 -9.34 -7.36 4.24
N PHE A 391 -8.23 -7.40 3.52
CA PHE A 391 -7.73 -6.29 2.70
C PHE A 391 -7.29 -6.74 1.30
N SER A 392 -6.99 -8.04 1.13
CA SER A 392 -6.60 -8.68 -0.12
C SER A 392 -7.67 -9.65 -0.61
N MET A 393 -7.67 -9.94 -1.90
CA MET A 393 -8.34 -11.12 -2.47
C MET A 393 -7.49 -11.74 -3.58
N TYR A 394 -7.85 -12.95 -4.00
CA TYR A 394 -7.21 -13.65 -5.11
C TYR A 394 -8.12 -13.71 -6.34
N LEU A 395 -7.54 -13.51 -7.52
CA LEU A 395 -8.16 -13.69 -8.83
C LEU A 395 -7.29 -14.58 -9.72
N ASP A 396 -7.85 -15.69 -10.19
CA ASP A 396 -7.28 -16.55 -11.22
C ASP A 396 -7.85 -16.14 -12.58
N ALA A 397 -7.06 -15.43 -13.39
CA ALA A 397 -7.47 -15.03 -14.73
C ALA A 397 -7.38 -16.17 -15.76
N VAL A 398 -6.67 -17.26 -15.44
CA VAL A 398 -6.57 -18.43 -16.32
C VAL A 398 -7.84 -19.25 -16.24
N GLU A 399 -8.29 -19.52 -15.01
CA GLU A 399 -9.49 -20.34 -14.75
C GLU A 399 -10.77 -19.49 -14.63
N GLY A 400 -10.63 -18.16 -14.53
CA GLY A 400 -11.75 -17.27 -14.31
C GLY A 400 -12.42 -17.53 -12.96
N THR A 401 -11.65 -17.48 -11.88
CA THR A 401 -12.16 -17.71 -10.51
C THR A 401 -11.60 -16.69 -9.52
N ALA A 402 -12.26 -16.57 -8.37
CA ALA A 402 -11.87 -15.69 -7.28
C ALA A 402 -11.97 -16.41 -5.93
N ALA A 403 -11.09 -16.07 -4.99
CA ALA A 403 -11.09 -16.62 -3.65
C ALA A 403 -10.55 -15.63 -2.61
N ILE A 404 -10.60 -16.05 -1.34
CA ILE A 404 -10.04 -15.29 -0.21
C ILE A 404 -8.52 -15.12 -0.32
N SER A 405 -7.83 -16.18 -0.74
CA SER A 405 -6.41 -16.16 -1.09
C SER A 405 -6.10 -17.26 -2.09
N SER A 406 -4.88 -17.26 -2.60
CA SER A 406 -4.38 -18.19 -3.60
C SER A 406 -4.09 -19.62 -3.08
N TYR A 407 -4.34 -19.88 -1.79
CA TYR A 407 -3.97 -21.15 -1.13
C TYR A 407 -5.00 -21.70 -0.13
N HIS A 408 -6.23 -21.17 -0.12
CA HIS A 408 -7.32 -21.69 0.72
C HIS A 408 -8.24 -22.66 -0.04
N ASP A 409 -8.60 -23.76 0.62
CA ASP A 409 -9.60 -24.73 0.15
C ASP A 409 -11.03 -24.22 0.46
N ALA A 410 -11.48 -23.15 -0.20
CA ALA A 410 -12.80 -22.54 0.04
C ALA A 410 -13.39 -21.95 -1.25
N PRO A 411 -14.73 -21.78 -1.38
CA PRO A 411 -15.42 -21.89 -2.66
C PRO A 411 -14.94 -20.85 -3.66
N LEU A 412 -14.28 -21.34 -4.71
CA LEU A 412 -13.96 -20.58 -5.90
C LEU A 412 -15.25 -19.93 -6.43
N ILE A 413 -15.26 -18.61 -6.47
CA ILE A 413 -16.34 -17.84 -7.07
C ILE A 413 -15.99 -17.71 -8.54
N GLU A 414 -16.88 -18.16 -9.44
CA GLU A 414 -16.67 -17.94 -10.87
C GLU A 414 -16.51 -16.44 -11.17
N TYR A 415 -15.32 -16.12 -11.66
CA TYR A 415 -14.91 -14.82 -12.12
C TYR A 415 -14.70 -14.86 -13.64
N VAL A 416 -15.78 -14.77 -14.43
CA VAL A 416 -15.69 -14.86 -15.89
C VAL A 416 -15.67 -13.46 -16.54
N PRO A 417 -14.69 -13.11 -17.39
CA PRO A 417 -14.48 -11.76 -17.92
C PRO A 417 -15.72 -11.11 -18.55
N ASN A 418 -16.44 -11.85 -19.38
CA ASN A 418 -17.60 -11.34 -20.10
C ASN A 418 -18.84 -11.09 -19.22
N ILE A 419 -18.79 -11.46 -17.94
CA ILE A 419 -19.91 -11.35 -16.99
C ILE A 419 -19.57 -10.36 -15.87
N TRP A 420 -18.30 -9.96 -15.76
CA TRP A 420 -17.82 -9.24 -14.59
C TRP A 420 -17.96 -7.73 -14.70
N SER A 421 -18.39 -7.16 -13.57
CA SER A 421 -18.68 -5.75 -13.40
C SER A 421 -18.36 -5.36 -11.97
N ALA A 422 -18.31 -4.05 -11.70
CA ALA A 422 -18.21 -3.51 -10.36
C ALA A 422 -19.17 -4.21 -9.36
N LYS A 423 -20.40 -4.52 -9.78
CA LYS A 423 -21.39 -5.20 -8.93
C LYS A 423 -20.98 -6.64 -8.58
N LYS A 424 -20.45 -7.39 -9.55
CA LYS A 424 -19.99 -8.76 -9.31
C LYS A 424 -18.80 -8.81 -8.35
N LEU A 425 -17.93 -7.80 -8.40
CA LEU A 425 -16.81 -7.66 -7.46
C LEU A 425 -17.29 -7.45 -6.04
N ASP A 426 -18.30 -6.62 -5.83
CA ASP A 426 -18.90 -6.45 -4.51
C ASP A 426 -19.57 -7.73 -4.02
N GLU A 427 -20.26 -8.48 -4.91
CA GLU A 427 -20.87 -9.76 -4.56
C GLU A 427 -19.81 -10.78 -4.13
N ALA A 428 -18.72 -10.91 -4.88
CA ALA A 428 -17.63 -11.82 -4.54
C ALA A 428 -16.90 -11.39 -3.27
N TRP A 429 -16.53 -10.11 -3.17
CA TRP A 429 -15.89 -9.54 -1.99
C TRP A 429 -16.77 -9.70 -0.74
N GLY A 430 -18.09 -9.56 -0.88
CA GLY A 430 -19.04 -9.80 0.20
C GLY A 430 -19.12 -11.26 0.64
N ARG A 431 -18.98 -12.21 -0.29
CA ARG A 431 -19.02 -13.66 -0.01
C ARG A 431 -17.70 -14.21 0.52
N ILE A 432 -16.57 -13.70 0.05
CA ILE A 432 -15.22 -14.13 0.44
C ILE A 432 -14.97 -13.99 1.95
N TYR A 433 -15.62 -13.01 2.59
CA TYR A 433 -15.46 -12.72 4.00
C TYR A 433 -16.49 -13.42 4.91
N GLN A 434 -17.54 -14.01 4.35
CA GLN A 434 -18.56 -14.76 5.11
C GLN A 434 -18.14 -16.22 5.26
#